data_AF-A0A2G8B7A0-F1
#
_entry.id   AF-A0A2G8B7A0-F1
#
_cell.length_a   1.000
_cell.length_b   1.000
_cell.length_c   1.000
_cell.angle_alpha   90.00
_cell.angle_beta   90.00
_cell.angle_gamma   90.00
#
_symmetry.space_group_name_H-M   'P 1'
#
loop_
_entity.id
_entity.type
_entity.pdbx_description
1 polymer ?
#
loop_
_entity_poly.entity_id
_entity_poly.type
_entity_poly.pdbx_seq_one_letter_code
_entity_poly.pdbx_strand_id
1 'polypeptide(L)' 'MNNQSFTIANEFTEVVVRRIDTRNGSRLLIAAPKSGQSISLDALELEALTRQNTRTLEAMVGNTHGPLLPDEPQ' A
#
# COMPACT_ATOMS: atom_id res chain seq x y z
N MET A 1 23.24 3.61 -6.35
CA MET A 1 21.91 3.23 -5.83
C MET A 1 20.99 4.42 -6.02
N ASN A 2 20.08 4.38 -7.01
CA ASN A 2 19.15 5.49 -7.26
C ASN A 2 18.06 5.48 -6.20
N ASN A 3 18.22 6.30 -5.17
CA ASN A 3 17.28 6.49 -4.07
C ASN A 3 16.15 7.46 -4.47
N GLN A 4 15.66 7.33 -5.72
CA GLN A 4 14.68 8.26 -6.28
C GLN A 4 13.30 7.97 -5.69
N SER A 5 12.78 8.96 -4.97
CA SER A 5 11.39 9.01 -4.54
C SER A 5 10.58 9.86 -5.49
N PHE A 6 9.31 9.53 -5.65
CA PHE A 6 8.34 10.42 -6.28
C PHE A 6 7.13 10.59 -5.36
N THR A 7 6.44 11.71 -5.51
CA THR A 7 5.28 12.06 -4.72
C THR A 7 4.03 11.93 -5.58
N ILE A 8 3.00 11.29 -5.04
CA ILE A 8 1.64 11.31 -5.59
C ILE A 8 0.80 12.13 -4.62
N ALA A 9 0.13 13.17 -5.10
CA ALA A 9 -0.66 14.05 -4.27
C ALA A 9 -1.98 14.46 -4.93
N ASN A 10 -2.96 14.75 -4.08
CA ASN A 10 -4.24 15.35 -4.44
C ASN A 10 -4.64 16.41 -3.39
N GLU A 11 -5.88 16.90 -3.43
CA GLU A 11 -6.38 17.94 -2.52
C GLU A 11 -6.57 17.47 -1.06
N PHE A 12 -6.53 16.16 -0.80
CA PHE A 12 -6.77 15.58 0.52
C PHE A 12 -5.48 15.10 1.20
N THR A 13 -4.55 14.55 0.41
CA THR A 13 -3.34 13.91 0.90
C THR A 13 -2.20 13.90 -0.11
N GLU A 14 -0.99 13.64 0.39
CA GLU A 14 0.17 13.25 -0.39
C GLU A 14 0.72 11.93 0.13
N VAL A 15 1.33 11.15 -0.77
CA VAL A 15 2.12 9.97 -0.44
C VAL A 15 3.47 10.03 -1.14
N VAL A 16 4.51 9.61 -0.45
CA VAL A 16 5.86 9.47 -0.99
C VAL A 16 6.12 8.01 -1.29
N VAL A 17 6.48 7.73 -2.54
CA VAL A 17 6.76 6.39 -3.04
C VAL A 17 8.25 6.28 -3.36
N ARG A 18 8.91 5.25 -2.83
CA ARG A 18 10.31 4.97 -3.14
C ARG A 18 10.64 3.50 -3.05
N ARG A 19 11.61 3.06 -3.87
CA ARG A 19 12.23 1.74 -3.69
C ARG A 19 13.18 1.77 -2.50
N ILE A 20 13.13 0.76 -1.67
CA ILE A 20 14.09 0.50 -0.59
C ILE A 20 14.74 -0.87 -0.81
N ASP A 21 16.03 -0.97 -0.53
CA ASP A 21 16.73 -2.26 -0.55
C ASP A 21 16.80 -2.80 0.88
N THR A 22 16.37 -4.05 1.04
CA THR A 22 16.42 -4.78 2.32
C THR A 22 17.33 -6.01 2.17
N ARG A 23 17.61 -6.71 3.28
CA ARG A 23 18.33 -7.99 3.22
C ARG A 23 17.60 -9.06 2.41
N ASN A 24 16.27 -8.95 2.31
CA ASN A 24 15.41 -9.93 1.65
C ASN A 24 14.97 -9.45 0.25
N GLY A 25 15.75 -8.56 -0.37
CA GLY A 25 15.43 -7.97 -1.67
C GLY A 25 14.78 -6.59 -1.55
N SER A 26 14.36 -6.06 -2.69
CA SER A 26 13.81 -4.71 -2.77
C SER A 26 12.33 -4.67 -2.38
N ARG A 27 11.92 -3.55 -1.81
CA ARG A 27 10.51 -3.26 -1.50
C ARG A 27 10.12 -1.89 -2.05
N LEU A 28 8.85 -1.72 -2.37
CA LEU A 28 8.22 -0.43 -2.60
C LEU A 28 7.72 0.09 -1.26
N LEU A 29 8.32 1.16 -0.74
CA LEU A 29 7.80 1.89 0.41
C LEU A 29 6.84 2.97 -0.07
N ILE A 30 5.64 2.98 0.49
CA ILE A 30 4.63 4.03 0.34
C ILE A 30 4.37 4.61 1.72
N ALA A 31 4.59 5.90 1.89
CA ALA A 31 4.40 6.60 3.16
C ALA A 31 3.48 7.81 2.99
N ALA A 32 2.55 7.99 3.94
CA ALA A 32 1.66 9.14 4.03
C ALA A 32 2.12 10.04 5.19
N PRO A 33 2.89 11.12 4.94
CA PRO A 33 3.49 11.92 6.01
C PRO A 33 2.45 12.52 6.97
N LYS A 34 1.30 12.95 6.44
CA LYS A 34 0.22 13.59 7.20
C LYS A 34 -0.40 12.66 8.26
N SER A 35 -0.54 11.37 7.98
CA SER A 35 -1.10 10.39 8.92
C SER A 35 -0.03 9.58 9.66
N GLY A 36 1.23 9.67 9.24
CA GLY A 36 2.33 8.83 9.76
C GLY A 36 2.24 7.36 9.35
N GLN A 37 1.27 6.99 8.51
CA GLN A 37 1.09 5.62 8.04
C GLN A 37 2.08 5.27 6.93
N SER A 38 2.46 4.00 6.85
CA SER A 38 3.29 3.50 5.76
C SER A 38 3.09 2.01 5.54
N ILE A 39 3.40 1.57 4.32
CA ILE A 39 3.43 0.16 3.94
C ILE A 39 4.66 -0.09 3.07
N SER A 40 5.31 -1.24 3.26
CA SER A 40 6.38 -1.72 2.39
C SER A 40 5.95 -3.01 1.72
N LEU A 41 5.96 -3.06 0.40
CA LEU A 41 5.51 -4.21 -0.39
C LEU A 41 6.67 -4.77 -1.20
N ASP A 42 6.87 -6.08 -1.17
CA ASP A 42 7.69 -6.77 -2.17
C ASP A 42 6.94 -6.89 -3.51
N ALA A 43 7.61 -7.50 -4.50
CA ALA A 43 7.06 -7.63 -5.84
C ALA A 43 5.80 -8.53 -5.88
N LEU A 44 5.75 -9.59 -5.08
CA LEU A 44 4.62 -10.52 -5.06
C LEU A 44 3.42 -9.92 -4.34
N GLU A 45 3.66 -9.22 -3.22
CA GLU A 45 2.63 -8.49 -2.50
C GLU A 45 1.99 -7.40 -3.38
N LEU A 46 2.80 -6.64 -4.13
CA LEU A 46 2.30 -5.64 -5.07
C LEU A 46 1.49 -6.27 -6.21
N GLU A 47 1.97 -7.39 -6.76
CA GLU A 47 1.26 -8.12 -7.80
C GLU A 47 -0.05 -8.72 -7.31
N ALA A 48 -0.11 -9.18 -6.06
CA ALA A 48 -1.33 -9.66 -5.44
C ALA A 48 -2.39 -8.54 -5.35
N LEU A 49 -1.99 -7.30 -5.03
CA LEU A 49 -2.90 -6.15 -5.00
C LEU A 49 -3.44 -5.80 -6.40
N THR A 50 -2.58 -5.80 -7.43
CA THR A 50 -3.00 -5.43 -8.79
C THR A 50 -3.83 -6.49 -9.50
N ARG A 51 -3.80 -7.74 -9.03
CA ARG A 51 -4.67 -8.82 -9.52
C ARG A 51 -6.08 -8.79 -8.94
N GLN A 52 -6.34 -7.98 -7.91
CA GLN A 52 -7.69 -7.91 -7.35
C GLN A 52 -8.66 -7.33 -8.38
N ASN A 53 -9.87 -7.88 -8.44
CA ASN A 53 -10.94 -7.24 -9.19
C ASN A 53 -11.35 -5.93 -8.50
N THR A 54 -12.05 -5.06 -9.23
CA THR A 54 -12.48 -3.74 -8.75
C THR A 54 -13.21 -3.81 -7.40
N ARG A 55 -14.17 -4.74 -7.27
CA ARG A 55 -14.97 -4.88 -6.04
C ARG A 55 -14.10 -5.22 -4.81
N THR A 56 -13.16 -6.14 -4.97
CA THR A 56 -12.27 -6.52 -3.87
C THR A 56 -11.34 -5.37 -3.49
N LEU A 57 -10.78 -4.66 -4.48
CA LEU A 57 -9.90 -3.53 -4.23
C LEU A 57 -10.62 -2.38 -3.51
N GLU A 58 -11.85 -2.07 -3.94
CA GLU A 58 -12.71 -1.07 -3.28
C GLU A 58 -12.97 -1.43 -1.82
N ALA A 59 -13.24 -2.69 -1.51
CA ALA A 59 -13.45 -3.15 -0.14
C ALA A 59 -12.18 -3.00 0.72
N MET A 60 -11.00 -3.32 0.17
CA MET A 60 -9.72 -3.15 0.87
C MET A 60 -9.44 -1.68 1.23
N VAL A 61 -9.76 -0.73 0.34
CA VAL A 61 -9.52 0.70 0.56
C VAL A 61 -10.64 1.35 1.38
N GLY A 62 -11.88 0.85 1.28
CA GLY A 62 -13.03 1.37 2.03
C GLY A 62 -13.07 0.94 3.50
N ASN A 63 -12.38 -0.16 3.86
CA ASN A 63 -12.36 -0.70 5.22
C ASN A 63 -10.93 -0.82 5.80
N THR A 64 -10.13 0.24 5.67
CA THR A 64 -8.68 0.27 5.99
C THR A 64 -8.31 -0.19 7.41
N HIS A 65 -9.24 -0.15 8.36
CA HIS A 65 -9.03 -0.52 9.75
C HIS A 65 -9.82 -1.75 10.21
N GLY A 66 -10.58 -2.38 9.31
CA GLY A 66 -11.40 -3.54 9.59
C GLY A 66 -11.01 -4.75 8.75
N PRO A 67 -11.59 -5.93 9.04
CA PRO A 67 -11.34 -7.12 8.26
C PRO A 67 -11.97 -6.99 6.86
N LEU A 68 -11.32 -7.56 5.85
CA LEU A 68 -11.85 -7.60 4.48
C LEU A 68 -13.11 -8.46 4.39
N LEU A 69 -13.13 -9.55 5.15
CA LEU A 69 -14.25 -10.47 5.25
C LEU A 69 -15.02 -10.19 6.55
N PRO A 70 -16.36 -10.30 6.55
CA PRO A 70 -17.12 -10.23 7.78
C PRO A 70 -16.71 -11.38 8.72
N ASP A 71 -16.90 -11.17 10.02
CA ASP A 71 -16.78 -12.25 11.00
C ASP A 71 -17.76 -13.38 10.66
N GLU A 72 -17.37 -14.64 10.90
CA GLU A 72 -18.28 -15.76 10.71
C GLU A 72 -19.48 -15.62 11.66
N PRO A 73 -20.72 -15.83 11.17
CA PRO A 73 -21.87 -15.85 12.05
C PRO A 73 -21.70 -17.01 13.06
N GLN A 74 -21.87 -16.70 14.35
CA GLN A 74 -21.84 -17.69 15.44
C GLN A 74 -22.93 -18.74 15.30
#